data_AF-F1LI93-F1
#
_entry.id   AF-F1LI93-F1
#
_cell.length_a   1.000
_cell.length_b   1.000
_cell.length_c   1.000
_cell.angle_alpha   90.00
_cell.angle_beta   90.00
_cell.angle_gamma   90.00
#
_symmetry.space_group_name_H-M   'P 1'
#
loop_
_entity.id
_entity.type
_entity.pdbx_description
1 polymer ?
#
loop_
_entity_poly.entity_id
_entity_poly.type
_entity_poly.pdbx_seq_one_letter_code
_entity_poly.pdbx_strand_id
1 'polypeptide(L)'
;MIRDKDPILQALVASLFTWGVTALGAAVVFFLPPHSKKLLDVSLGFAAGVMTAASFWSLLAPAIEISETSMGALAFIPVAV
;
A
#
# COMPACT_ATOMS: atom_id res chain seq x y z
N MET A 1 -4.95 4.70 15.82
CA MET A 1 -3.81 4.94 16.73
C MET A 1 -4.29 4.62 18.13
N ILE A 2 -3.69 3.63 18.78
CA ILE A 2 -4.13 3.21 20.12
C ILE A 2 -3.73 4.34 21.06
N ARG A 3 -4.71 4.97 21.71
CA ARG A 3 -4.45 6.05 22.66
C ARG A 3 -3.54 5.52 23.78
N ASP A 4 -2.52 6.31 24.15
CA ASP A 4 -1.63 6.08 25.29
C ASP A 4 -0.63 4.90 25.20
N LYS A 5 -0.21 4.49 23.99
CA LYS A 5 0.89 3.53 23.81
C LYS A 5 2.11 4.14 23.11
N ASP A 6 3.30 3.65 23.49
CA ASP A 6 4.58 4.07 22.93
C ASP A 6 4.56 3.93 21.39
N PRO A 7 4.89 4.99 20.63
CA PRO A 7 4.93 4.97 19.17
C PRO A 7 5.80 3.83 18.61
N ILE A 8 6.88 3.46 19.30
CA ILE A 8 7.79 2.39 18.89
C ILE A 8 7.08 1.04 18.97
N LEU A 9 6.34 0.79 20.05
CA LEU A 9 5.56 -0.44 20.21
C LEU A 9 4.45 -0.52 19.17
N GLN A 10 3.79 0.60 18.86
CA GLN A 10 2.75 0.62 17.82
C GLN A 10 3.33 0.32 16.43
N ALA A 11 4.49 0.91 16.10
CA ALA A 11 5.18 0.65 14.84
C ALA A 11 5.62 -0.82 14.73
N LEU A 12 6.14 -1.40 15.82
CA LEU A 12 6.58 -2.79 15.88
C LEU A 12 5.41 -3.78 15.72
N VAL A 13 4.27 -3.53 16.38
CA VAL A 13 3.08 -4.37 16.22
C VAL A 13 2.51 -4.21 14.80
N ALA A 14 2.48 -3.00 14.27
CA ALA A 14 2.02 -2.75 12.90
C ALA A 14 2.90 -3.44 11.85
N SER A 15 4.23 -3.40 11.99
CA SER A 15 5.15 -4.06 11.07
C SER A 15 5.11 -5.59 11.16
N LEU A 16 5.01 -6.15 12.37
CA LEU A 16 4.80 -7.59 12.55
C LEU A 16 3.47 -8.04 11.93
N PHE A 17 2.43 -7.22 12.06
CA PHE A 17 1.14 -7.49 11.43
C PHE A 17 1.25 -7.50 9.91
N THR A 18 1.91 -6.51 9.28
CA THR A 18 2.05 -6.48 7.82
C THR A 18 2.86 -7.68 7.31
N TRP A 19 3.94 -8.04 7.99
CA TRP A 19 4.69 -9.27 7.67
C TRP A 19 3.87 -10.54 7.86
N GLY A 20 3.05 -10.60 8.90
CA GLY A 20 2.11 -11.69 9.13
C GLY A 20 1.12 -11.85 7.98
N VAL A 21 0.57 -10.76 7.47
CA VAL A 21 -0.32 -10.76 6.29
C VAL A 21 0.43 -11.25 5.04
N THR A 22 1.68 -10.84 4.83
CA THR A 22 2.52 -11.35 3.73
C THR A 22 2.74 -12.86 3.85
N ALA A 23 3.07 -13.36 5.05
CA ALA A 23 3.27 -14.78 5.30
C ALA A 23 1.98 -15.58 5.08
N LEU A 24 0.83 -15.06 5.52
CA LEU A 24 -0.48 -15.67 5.28
C LEU A 24 -0.81 -15.72 3.78
N GLY A 25 -0.55 -14.65 3.03
CA GLY A 25 -0.72 -14.62 1.57
C GLY A 25 0.19 -15.63 0.85
N ALA A 26 1.43 -15.78 1.30
CA ALA A 26 2.35 -16.79 0.76
C ALA A 26 1.93 -18.23 1.11
N ALA A 27 1.36 -18.45 2.29
CA ALA A 27 0.88 -19.77 2.72
C ALA A 27 -0.24 -20.32 1.81
N VAL A 28 -1.00 -19.45 1.14
CA VAL A 28 -2.02 -19.85 0.17
C VAL A 28 -1.41 -20.71 -0.95
N VAL A 29 -0.14 -20.49 -1.33
CA VAL A 29 0.55 -21.26 -2.38
C VAL A 29 0.60 -22.76 -2.09
N PHE A 30 0.60 -23.19 -0.82
CA PHE A 30 0.58 -24.62 -0.46
C PHE A 30 -0.71 -25.35 -0.88
N PHE A 31 -1.80 -24.62 -1.08
CA PHE A 31 -3.07 -25.16 -1.55
C PHE A 31 -3.28 -24.99 -3.06
N LEU A 32 -2.37 -24.28 -3.76
CA LEU A 32 -2.50 -24.00 -5.19
C LEU A 32 -1.71 -25.01 -6.03
N PRO A 33 -2.21 -25.36 -7.24
CA PRO A 33 -1.48 -26.21 -8.16
C PRO A 33 -0.20 -25.51 -8.67
N PRO A 34 0.95 -26.23 -8.72
CA PRO A 34 2.29 -25.65 -8.87
C PRO A 34 2.58 -24.96 -10.21
N HIS A 35 1.73 -25.10 -11.23
CA HIS A 35 2.01 -24.64 -12.61
C HIS A 35 0.88 -23.84 -13.26
N SER A 36 0.08 -23.13 -12.47
CA SER A 36 -1.01 -22.31 -13.00
C SER A 36 -0.54 -20.89 -13.36
N LYS A 37 -0.02 -20.72 -14.57
CA LYS A 37 0.29 -19.39 -15.16
C LYS A 37 -0.84 -18.37 -14.95
N LYS A 38 -2.09 -18.81 -15.14
CA LYS A 38 -3.29 -17.98 -14.95
C LYS A 38 -3.44 -17.46 -13.51
N LEU A 39 -3.10 -18.23 -12.48
CA LEU A 39 -3.19 -17.76 -11.09
C LEU A 39 -2.07 -16.77 -10.76
N LEU A 40 -0.88 -16.97 -11.32
CA LEU A 40 0.21 -16.01 -11.21
C LEU A 40 -0.12 -14.69 -11.90
N ASP A 41 -0.68 -14.72 -13.12
CA ASP A 41 -1.06 -13.51 -13.85
C ASP A 41 -2.16 -12.74 -13.10
N VAL A 42 -3.12 -13.46 -12.51
CA VAL A 42 -4.18 -12.84 -11.67
C VAL A 42 -3.61 -12.23 -10.40
N SER A 43 -2.68 -12.89 -9.70
CA SER A 43 -2.08 -12.35 -8.47
C SER A 43 -1.21 -11.13 -8.74
N LEU A 44 -0.42 -11.14 -9.81
CA LEU A 44 0.37 -10.00 -10.27
C LEU A 44 -0.54 -8.82 -10.67
N GLY A 45 -1.62 -9.10 -11.41
CA GLY A 45 -2.62 -8.09 -11.78
C GLY A 45 -3.32 -7.48 -10.57
N PHE A 46 -3.68 -8.31 -9.57
CA PHE A 46 -4.27 -7.85 -8.32
C PHE A 46 -3.32 -6.95 -7.53
N ALA A 47 -2.05 -7.37 -7.37
CA ALA A 47 -1.03 -6.57 -6.71
C ALA A 47 -0.81 -5.22 -7.41
N ALA A 48 -0.71 -5.23 -8.75
CA ALA A 48 -0.60 -4.01 -9.54
C ALA A 48 -1.81 -3.08 -9.33
N GLY A 49 -3.03 -3.61 -9.34
CA GLY A 49 -4.25 -2.83 -9.13
C GLY A 49 -4.36 -2.22 -7.72
N VAL A 50 -4.02 -2.97 -6.67
CA VAL A 50 -4.04 -2.45 -5.29
C VAL A 50 -3.02 -1.31 -5.13
N MET A 51 -1.82 -1.47 -5.71
CA MET A 51 -0.80 -0.44 -5.62
C MET A 51 -1.17 0.84 -6.39
N THR A 52 -1.76 0.74 -7.59
CA THR A 52 -2.19 1.93 -8.34
C THR A 52 -3.34 2.67 -7.63
N ALA A 53 -4.30 1.93 -7.08
CA ALA A 53 -5.39 2.48 -6.30
C ALA A 53 -4.89 3.24 -5.06
N ALA A 54 -4.01 2.61 -4.26
CA ALA A 54 -3.44 3.22 -3.07
C ALA A 54 -2.67 4.49 -3.41
N SER A 55 -1.85 4.47 -4.47
CA SER A 55 -1.12 5.65 -4.93
C SER A 55 -2.04 6.81 -5.32
N PHE A 56 -3.17 6.56 -6.00
CA PHE A 56 -4.06 7.64 -6.42
C PHE A 56 -4.87 8.23 -5.25
N TRP A 57 -5.56 7.38 -4.48
CA TRP A 57 -6.48 7.86 -3.43
C TRP A 57 -5.78 8.19 -2.11
N SER A 58 -4.72 7.46 -1.75
CA SER A 58 -4.06 7.64 -0.45
C SER A 58 -2.82 8.53 -0.52
N LEU A 59 -2.21 8.72 -1.69
CA LEU A 59 -1.02 9.57 -1.85
C LEU A 59 -1.29 10.79 -2.74
N LEU A 60 -1.70 10.58 -4.00
CA LEU A 60 -1.79 11.64 -5.00
C LEU A 60 -2.90 12.65 -4.69
N ALA A 61 -4.12 12.20 -4.38
CA ALA A 61 -5.23 13.11 -4.06
C ALA A 61 -4.94 13.97 -2.82
N PRO A 62 -4.44 13.42 -1.68
CA PRO A 62 -3.97 14.23 -0.56
C PRO A 62 -2.81 15.16 -0.92
N ALA A 63 -1.86 14.71 -1.74
CA ALA A 63 -0.72 15.53 -2.16
C ALA A 63 -1.16 16.76 -2.98
N ILE A 64 -2.18 16.62 -3.83
CA ILE A 64 -2.77 17.73 -4.60
C ILE A 64 -3.38 18.76 -3.65
N GLU A 65 -4.20 18.34 -2.68
CA GLU A 65 -4.85 19.24 -1.72
C GLU A 65 -3.83 20.05 -0.89
N ILE A 66 -2.78 19.37 -0.41
CA ILE A 66 -1.69 20.03 0.33
C ILE A 66 -0.92 21.01 -0.57
N SER A 67 -0.69 20.64 -1.84
CA SER A 67 0.07 21.46 -2.79
C SER A 67 -0.72 22.69 -3.25
N GLU A 68 -2.03 22.59 -3.45
CA GLU A 68 -2.90 23.73 -3.77
C GLU A 68 -2.91 24.75 -2.63
N THR A 69 -2.97 24.27 -1.38
CA THR A 69 -2.94 25.13 -0.18
C THR A 69 -1.58 25.81 0.01
N SER A 70 -0.48 25.15 -0.36
CA SER A 70 0.88 25.61 -0.03
C SER A 70 1.58 26.39 -1.16
N MET A 71 1.28 26.07 -2.43
CA MET A 71 2.02 26.56 -3.60
C MET A 71 1.15 27.10 -4.73
N GLY A 72 -0.19 27.08 -4.60
CA GLY A 72 -1.12 27.66 -5.57
C GLY A 72 -0.81 27.23 -7.02
N ALA A 73 -0.47 28.18 -7.89
CA ALA A 73 -0.18 27.92 -9.31
C ALA A 73 1.05 27.02 -9.59
N LEU A 74 1.94 26.82 -8.62
CA LEU A 74 3.09 25.90 -8.74
C LEU A 74 2.83 24.51 -8.14
N ALA A 75 1.60 24.22 -7.72
CA ALA A 75 1.21 22.94 -7.11
C ALA A 75 1.47 21.72 -8.01
N PHE A 76 1.59 21.90 -9.32
CA PHE A 76 1.85 20.81 -10.26
C PHE A 76 3.27 20.23 -10.17
N ILE A 77 4.26 21.00 -9.68
CA ILE A 77 5.66 20.55 -9.61
C ILE A 77 5.86 19.42 -8.59
N PRO A 78 5.42 19.54 -7.32
CA PRO A 78 5.59 18.49 -6.33
C PRO A 78 4.62 17.30 -6.51
N VAL A 79 3.53 17.47 -7.28
CA VAL A 79 2.55 16.40 -7.54
C VAL A 79 2.94 15.51 -8.73
N ALA A 80 3.70 16.06 -9.70
CA ALA A 80 4.08 15.35 -10.92
C ALA A 80 5.34 14.48 -10.78
N VAL A 81 6.10 14.64 -9.68
CA VAL A 81 7.36 13.93 -9.38
C VAL A 81 7.14 13.01 -8.19
#